data_AF-A0A3M0KJ47-F1
#
_entry.id   AF-A0A3M0KJ47-F1
#
_cell.length_a   1.000
_cell.length_b   1.000
_cell.length_c   1.000
_cell.angle_alpha   90.00
_cell.angle_beta   90.00
_cell.angle_gamma   90.00
#
_symmetry.space_group_name_H-M   'P 1'
#
loop_
_entity.id
_entity.type
_entity.pdbx_description
1 polymer ?
#
loop_
_entity_poly.entity_id
_entity_poly.type
_entity_poly.pdbx_seq_one_letter_code
_entity_poly.pdbx_strand_id
1 'polypeptide(L)'
;MVERLILETFCGHAKGKKMIRSSQHGLTKGKSCSNNLIAFCDEMTAMVDQQRAVTIFCLDIRKVFATVSHRISLQNLMKYGLAEQTARETGFLLVADPPPV
;
A
#
# COMPACT_ATOMS: atom_id res chain seq x y z
N MET A 1 -7.16 -13.06 14.29
CA MET A 1 -5.90 -13.84 14.48
C MET A 1 -5.21 -14.13 13.14
N VAL A 2 -5.95 -14.58 12.12
CA VAL A 2 -5.44 -14.88 10.77
C VAL A 2 -4.99 -13.62 9.99
N GLU A 3 -5.75 -12.52 10.05
CA GLU A 3 -5.38 -11.28 9.34
C GLU A 3 -4.02 -10.73 9.76
N ARG A 4 -3.70 -10.77 11.05
CA ARG A 4 -2.43 -10.28 11.59
C ARG A 4 -1.26 -11.15 11.12
N LEU A 5 -1.46 -12.46 11.03
CA LEU A 5 -0.48 -13.41 10.50
C LEU A 5 -0.24 -13.19 8.99
N ILE A 6 -1.31 -13.01 8.22
CA ILE A 6 -1.23 -12.68 6.79
C ILE A 6 -0.48 -11.35 6.61
N LEU A 7 -0.82 -10.33 7.41
CA LEU A 7 -0.17 -9.02 7.36
C LEU A 7 1.33 -9.12 7.67
N GLU A 8 1.72 -9.81 8.74
CA GLU A 8 3.13 -9.98 9.12
C GLU A 8 3.91 -10.74 8.04
N THR A 9 3.34 -11.82 7.50
CA THR A 9 3.93 -12.61 6.41
C THR A 9 4.11 -11.77 5.15
N PHE A 10 3.06 -11.05 4.73
CA PHE A 10 3.10 -10.19 3.56
C PHE A 10 4.10 -9.03 3.73
N CYS A 11 4.09 -8.36 4.89
CA CYS A 11 5.04 -7.28 5.16
C CYS A 11 6.49 -7.77 5.18
N GLY A 12 6.75 -8.96 5.73
CA GLY A 12 8.08 -9.58 5.69
C GLY A 12 8.53 -9.85 4.26
N HIS A 13 7.66 -10.44 3.46
CA HIS A 13 7.90 -10.74 2.06
C HIS A 13 8.13 -9.49 1.21
N ALA A 14 7.27 -8.49 1.35
CA ALA A 14 7.34 -7.23 0.62
C ALA A 14 8.63 -6.45 0.93
N LYS A 15 9.11 -6.51 2.18
CA LYS A 15 10.42 -5.96 2.57
C LYS A 15 11.57 -6.72 1.94
N GLY A 16 11.60 -8.05 2.06
CA GLY A 16 12.67 -8.88 1.51
C GLY A 16 12.83 -8.73 -0.02
N LYS A 17 11.71 -8.58 -0.73
CA LYS A 17 11.70 -8.40 -2.20
C LYS A 17 11.76 -6.94 -2.67
N LYS A 18 11.95 -5.97 -1.76
CA LYS A 18 11.97 -4.53 -2.08
C LYS A 18 10.76 -4.07 -2.90
N MET A 19 9.58 -4.65 -2.64
CA MET A 19 8.33 -4.30 -3.33
C MET A 19 7.81 -2.92 -2.92
N ILE A 20 8.15 -2.49 -1.70
CA ILE A 20 7.80 -1.18 -1.14
C ILE A 20 8.88 -0.18 -1.52
N ARG A 21 8.51 0.88 -2.23
CA ARG A 21 9.44 1.98 -2.57
C ARG A 21 9.73 2.83 -1.34
N SER A 22 10.90 3.47 -1.29
CA SER A 22 11.25 4.40 -0.20
C SER A 22 10.25 5.58 -0.11
N SER A 23 9.73 6.01 -1.26
CA SER A 23 8.68 7.03 -1.37
C SER A 23 7.30 6.54 -0.93
N GLN A 24 7.08 5.22 -0.77
CA GLN A 24 5.84 4.71 -0.22
C GLN A 24 5.82 4.93 1.29
N HIS A 25 4.75 5.58 1.71
CA HIS A 25 4.62 6.21 3.01
C HIS A 25 3.35 5.73 3.73
N GLY A 26 2.25 5.52 3.00
CA GLY A 26 1.05 4.83 3.51
C GLY A 26 1.25 3.31 3.62
N LEU A 27 0.56 2.70 4.59
CA LEU A 27 0.54 1.24 4.83
C LEU A 27 1.92 0.63 5.11
N THR A 28 2.83 1.39 5.71
CA THR A 28 4.15 0.89 6.12
C THR A 28 4.36 1.07 7.63
N LYS A 29 5.05 0.11 8.26
CA LYS A 29 5.29 0.14 9.70
C LYS A 29 6.19 1.33 10.06
N GLY A 30 5.78 2.10 11.07
CA GLY A 30 6.57 3.22 11.60
C GLY A 30 6.49 4.51 10.78
N LYS A 31 5.64 4.56 9.74
CA LYS A 31 5.36 5.80 8.99
C LYS A 31 3.90 6.19 9.17
N SER A 32 3.66 7.35 9.77
CA SER A 32 2.31 7.90 9.97
C SER A 32 1.95 8.87 8.85
N CYS A 33 0.66 9.11 8.62
CA CYS A 33 0.22 10.12 7.63
C CYS A 33 0.84 11.50 7.91
N SER A 34 0.92 11.90 9.17
CA SER A 34 1.51 13.18 9.59
C SER A 34 2.99 13.28 9.26
N ASN A 35 3.78 12.25 9.59
CA ASN A 35 5.22 12.25 9.31
C ASN A 35 5.50 12.30 7.79
N ASN A 36 4.63 11.66 7.01
CA ASN A 36 4.71 11.68 5.55
C ASN A 36 4.45 13.08 4.99
N LEU A 37 3.44 13.78 5.54
CA LEU A 37 3.11 15.14 5.14
C LEU A 37 4.23 16.12 5.51
N ILE A 38 4.82 15.97 6.70
CA ILE A 38 5.96 16.78 7.15
C ILE A 38 7.13 16.60 6.18
N ALA A 39 7.55 15.35 5.91
CA ALA A 39 8.65 15.08 4.98
C ALA A 39 8.38 15.61 3.56
N PHE A 40 7.13 15.52 3.09
CA PHE A 40 6.73 16.12 1.82
C PHE A 40 6.86 17.65 1.83
N CYS A 41 6.36 18.32 2.88
CA CYS A 41 6.47 19.76 3.04
C CYS A 41 7.94 20.21 3.09
N ASP A 42 8.81 19.49 3.79
CA ASP A 42 10.24 19.79 3.87
C ASP A 42 10.90 19.71 2.49
N GLU A 43 10.58 18.68 1.70
CA GLU A 43 11.08 18.53 0.32
C GLU A 43 10.57 19.65 -0.60
N MET A 44 9.30 20.03 -0.47
CA MET A 44 8.71 21.15 -1.20
C MET A 44 9.37 22.49 -0.85
N THR A 45 9.59 22.76 0.44
CA THR A 45 10.26 23.99 0.90
C THR A 45 11.69 24.06 0.39
N ALA A 46 12.45 22.96 0.47
CA ALA A 46 13.82 22.93 -0.04
C ALA A 46 13.90 23.21 -1.56
N MET A 47 12.89 22.77 -2.33
CA MET A 47 12.79 23.06 -3.75
C MET A 47 12.47 24.54 -4.02
N VAL A 48 11.60 25.14 -3.21
CA VAL A 48 11.27 26.57 -3.28
C VAL A 48 12.49 27.43 -2.93
N ASP A 49 13.25 27.06 -1.91
CA ASP A 49 14.48 27.75 -1.53
C ASP A 49 15.53 27.74 -2.66
N GLN A 50 15.54 26.67 -3.45
CA GLN A 50 16.37 26.54 -4.66
C GLN A 50 15.79 27.26 -5.88
N GLN A 51 14.71 28.03 -5.72
CA GLN A 51 13.98 28.71 -6.79
C GLN A 51 13.50 27.77 -7.90
N ARG A 52 13.24 26.50 -7.58
CA ARG A 52 12.72 25.53 -8.54
C ARG A 52 11.19 25.61 -8.57
N ALA A 53 10.62 25.59 -9.78
CA ALA A 53 9.19 25.43 -9.94
C ALA A 53 8.74 24.04 -9.46
N VAL A 54 7.64 23.99 -8.72
CA VAL A 54 7.06 22.73 -8.24
C VAL A 54 5.58 22.66 -8.59
N THR A 55 5.16 21.52 -9.14
CA THR A 55 3.78 21.20 -9.46
C THR A 55 3.35 19.95 -8.70
N ILE A 56 2.23 20.04 -7.98
CA ILE A 56 1.71 18.95 -7.16
C ILE A 56 0.49 18.34 -7.85
N PHE A 57 0.49 17.01 -8.00
CA PHE A 57 -0.67 16.25 -8.47
C PHE A 57 -1.27 15.45 -7.31
N CYS A 58 -2.45 15.85 -6.85
CA CYS A 58 -3.21 15.11 -5.84
C CYS A 58 -4.17 14.14 -6.53
N LEU A 59 -3.88 12.84 -6.44
CA LEU A 59 -4.75 11.78 -6.93
C LEU A 59 -5.49 11.15 -5.75
N ASP A 60 -6.82 11.22 -5.77
CA ASP A 60 -7.68 10.48 -4.83
C ASP A 60 -8.31 9.28 -5.53
N ILE A 61 -8.18 8.10 -4.93
CA ILE A 61 -8.83 6.87 -5.41
C ILE A 61 -9.85 6.48 -4.34
N ARG A 62 -11.10 6.93 -4.54
CA ARG A 62 -12.20 6.60 -3.63
C ARG A 62 -12.43 5.09 -3.61
N LYS A 63 -12.49 4.53 -2.40
CA LYS A 63 -12.81 3.10 -2.13
C LYS A 63 -11.97 2.11 -2.95
N VAL A 64 -10.64 2.28 -2.96
CA VAL A 64 -9.70 1.38 -3.66
C VAL A 64 -10.01 -0.11 -3.47
N PHE A 65 -10.27 -0.52 -2.23
CA PHE A 65 -10.55 -1.93 -1.92
C PHE A 65 -11.92 -2.42 -2.39
N ALA A 66 -12.91 -1.53 -2.55
CA ALA A 66 -14.22 -1.89 -3.10
C ALA A 66 -14.23 -1.89 -4.64
N THR A 67 -13.32 -1.13 -5.28
CA THR A 67 -13.26 -1.00 -6.74
C THR A 67 -12.29 -2.00 -7.38
N VAL A 68 -11.25 -2.45 -6.67
CA VAL A 68 -10.29 -3.40 -7.22
C VAL A 68 -10.87 -4.82 -7.23
N SER A 69 -10.88 -5.46 -8.40
CA SER A 69 -11.31 -6.85 -8.56
C SER A 69 -10.46 -7.81 -7.72
N HIS A 70 -11.11 -8.69 -6.96
CA HIS A 70 -10.45 -9.73 -6.17
C HIS A 70 -9.53 -10.62 -7.01
N ARG A 71 -9.92 -10.95 -8.25
CA ARG A 71 -9.09 -11.74 -9.18
C ARG A 71 -7.78 -11.01 -9.52
N ILE A 72 -7.87 -9.71 -9.79
CA ILE A 72 -6.69 -8.88 -10.12
C ILE A 72 -5.79 -8.76 -8.89
N SER A 73 -6.37 -8.52 -7.71
CA SER A 73 -5.62 -8.50 -6.44
C SER A 73 -4.85 -9.80 -6.20
N LEU A 74 -5.51 -10.96 -6.34
CA LEU A 74 -4.87 -12.26 -6.15
C LEU A 74 -3.76 -12.55 -7.17
N GLN A 75 -4.00 -12.24 -8.45
CA GLN A 75 -2.97 -12.37 -9.49
C GLN A 75 -1.75 -11.51 -9.19
N ASN A 76 -1.95 -10.28 -8.72
CA ASN A 76 -0.85 -9.41 -8.30
C ASN A 76 -0.09 -10.01 -7.11
N LEU A 77 -0.78 -10.50 -6.07
CA LEU A 77 -0.14 -11.13 -4.91
C LEU A 77 0.71 -12.35 -5.32
N MET A 78 0.19 -13.21 -6.19
CA MET A 78 0.94 -14.36 -6.72
C MET A 78 2.13 -13.93 -7.59
N LYS A 79 1.98 -12.89 -8.43
CA LYS A 79 3.08 -12.34 -9.26
C LYS A 79 4.24 -11.86 -8.39
N TYR A 80 3.95 -11.28 -7.24
CA TYR A 80 4.97 -10.86 -6.30
C TYR A 80 5.53 -12.03 -5.46
N GLY A 81 5.02 -13.24 -5.67
CA GLY A 81 5.51 -14.49 -5.09
C GLY A 81 5.05 -14.73 -3.66
N LEU A 82 3.88 -14.22 -3.29
CA LEU A 82 3.19 -14.68 -2.09
C LEU A 82 2.85 -16.16 -2.27
N ALA A 83 3.03 -16.97 -1.21
CA ALA A 83 2.72 -18.40 -1.26
C ALA A 83 1.26 -18.63 -1.64
N GLU A 84 0.99 -19.66 -2.45
CA GLU A 84 -0.36 -19.98 -2.93
C GLU A 84 -1.36 -20.19 -1.79
N GLN A 85 -0.93 -20.84 -0.71
CA GLN A 85 -1.71 -21.03 0.52
C GLN A 85 -2.13 -19.69 1.14
N THR A 86 -1.20 -18.75 1.29
CA THR A 86 -1.46 -17.41 1.85
C THR A 86 -2.31 -16.55 0.91
N ALA A 87 -2.12 -16.68 -0.40
CA ALA A 87 -2.97 -16.02 -1.40
C ALA A 87 -4.41 -16.56 -1.34
N ARG A 88 -4.59 -17.87 -1.15
CA ARG A 88 -5.90 -18.50 -1.00
C ARG A 88 -6.62 -18.04 0.27
N GLU A 89 -5.92 -17.99 1.39
CA GLU A 89 -6.46 -17.45 2.66
C GLU A 89 -6.86 -15.97 2.54
N THR A 90 -6.06 -15.17 1.83
CA THR A 90 -6.38 -13.77 1.52
C THR A 90 -7.61 -13.67 0.62
N GLY A 91 -7.76 -14.57 -0.35
CA GLY A 91 -8.95 -14.66 -1.21
C GLY A 91 -10.23 -14.93 -0.43
N PHE A 92 -10.19 -15.82 0.56
CA PHE A 92 -11.35 -16.07 1.43
C PHE A 92 -11.74 -14.84 2.24
N LEU A 93 -10.78 -14.12 2.80
CA LEU A 93 -11.04 -12.90 3.55
C LEU A 93 -11.65 -11.80 2.66
N LEU A 94 -11.13 -11.65 1.44
CA LEU A 94 -11.61 -10.65 0.48
C LEU A 94 -13.02 -10.97 -0.07
N VAL A 95 -13.41 -12.24 -0.13
CA VAL A 95 -14.74 -12.68 -0.60
C VAL A 95 -15.78 -12.70 0.52
N ALA A 96 -15.34 -12.76 1.79
CA ALA A 96 -16.21 -12.78 2.95
C ALA A 96 -16.80 -11.41 3.33
N ASP A 97 -16.29 -10.30 2.75
CA ASP A 97 -16.91 -8.99 2.91
C ASP A 97 -18.22 -8.94 2.10
N PRO A 98 -19.38 -8.72 2.74
CA PRO A 98 -20.65 -8.58 2.02
C PRO A 98 -20.59 -7.34 1.10
N PRO A 99 -21.25 -7.38 -0.08
CA PRO A 99 -21.31 -6.20 -0.94
C PRO A 99 -21.93 -5.03 -0.16
N PRO A 100 -21.43 -3.79 -0.33
CA PRO A 100 -21.99 -2.64 0.36
C PRO A 100 -23.47 -2.48 -0.02
N VAL A 101 -24.33 -2.41 1.00
CA VAL A 101 -25.77 -2.11 0.88
C VAL A 101 -25.95 -0.68 0.39
#